data_AF-A0A847XZ45-F1
#
_entry.id   AF-A0A847XZ45-F1
#
_cell.length_a   1.000
_cell.length_b   1.000
_cell.length_c   1.000
_cell.angle_alpha   90.00
_cell.angle_beta   90.00
_cell.angle_gamma   90.00
#
_symmetry.space_group_name_H-M   'P 1'
#
loop_
_entity.id
_entity.type
_entity.pdbx_description
1 polymer ?
#
loop_
_entity_poly.entity_id
_entity_poly.type
_entity_poly.pdbx_seq_one_letter_code
_entity_poly.pdbx_strand_id
1 'polypeptide(L)'
;MAKEEDKIQVEGVIVEALPATQFRVRLTEKDYHDHEVLAYLSGRMRKYYIRILLGDHVRVEMSPYDLTRGRIVYRAKKPNEIGPEE
;
A
#
# COMPACT_ATOMS: atom_id res chain seq x y z
N MET A 1 -23.70 -3.44 -6.05
CA MET A 1 -22.41 -4.16 -6.00
C MET A 1 -21.54 -3.53 -7.07
N ALA A 2 -20.60 -2.68 -6.68
CA ALA A 2 -19.78 -1.92 -7.63
C ALA A 2 -18.67 -2.84 -8.16
N LYS A 3 -18.62 -2.99 -9.50
CA LYS A 3 -17.64 -3.77 -10.26
C LYS A 3 -16.24 -3.69 -9.65
N GLU A 4 -15.73 -4.82 -9.18
CA GLU A 4 -14.34 -4.97 -8.72
C GLU A 4 -13.36 -5.17 -9.88
N GLU A 5 -13.87 -5.31 -11.11
CA GLU A 5 -13.09 -5.74 -12.29
C GLU A 5 -12.18 -4.66 -12.88
N ASP A 6 -12.40 -3.39 -12.53
CA ASP A 6 -11.64 -2.25 -13.06
C ASP A 6 -10.78 -1.61 -11.95
N LYS A 7 -9.98 -2.37 -11.20
CA LYS A 7 -9.00 -1.78 -10.26
C LYS A 7 -7.58 -2.08 -10.68
N ILE A 8 -6.76 -1.05 -10.70
CA ILE A 8 -5.34 -1.18 -10.98
C ILE A 8 -4.65 -1.51 -9.66
N GLN A 9 -3.87 -2.59 -9.64
CA GLN A 9 -3.06 -2.98 -8.48
C GLN A 9 -1.62 -2.60 -8.74
N VAL A 10 -1.08 -1.72 -7.91
CA VAL A 10 0.29 -1.23 -7.99
C VAL A 10 1.06 -1.50 -6.69
N GLU A 11 2.36 -1.64 -6.80
CA GLU A 11 3.26 -1.75 -5.65
C GLU A 11 3.90 -0.40 -5.30
N GLY A 12 4.14 -0.19 -4.01
CA GLY A 12 4.77 1.01 -3.53
C GLY A 12 5.34 0.89 -2.12
N VAL A 13 6.02 1.96 -1.69
CA VAL A 13 6.66 2.07 -0.38
C VAL A 13 6.02 3.21 0.39
N ILE A 14 5.76 2.98 1.67
CA ILE A 14 5.24 4.02 2.56
C ILE A 14 6.34 5.06 2.84
N VAL A 15 6.10 6.32 2.44
CA VAL A 15 7.05 7.43 2.65
C VAL A 15 6.64 8.32 3.82
N GLU A 16 5.34 8.43 4.11
CA GLU A 16 4.83 9.28 5.19
C GLU A 16 3.56 8.68 5.80
N ALA A 17 3.41 8.80 7.12
CA ALA A 17 2.19 8.46 7.83
C ALA A 17 1.50 9.76 8.27
N LEU A 18 0.27 9.96 7.80
CA LEU A 18 -0.52 11.17 8.02
C LEU A 18 -1.60 10.94 9.09
N PRO A 19 -2.16 12.02 9.66
CA PRO A 19 -3.33 11.92 10.54
C PRO A 19 -4.50 11.18 9.87
N ALA A 20 -5.41 10.66 10.68
CA ALA A 20 -6.61 9.93 10.22
C ALA A 20 -6.33 8.61 9.46
N THR A 21 -5.21 7.93 9.74
CA THR A 21 -4.83 6.64 9.12
C THR A 21 -4.66 6.71 7.60
N GLN A 22 -4.22 7.88 7.13
CA GLN A 22 -3.80 8.09 5.76
C GLN A 22 -2.30 7.86 5.66
N PHE A 23 -1.86 7.34 4.52
CA PHE A 23 -0.47 7.07 4.25
C PHE A 23 -0.13 7.61 2.88
N ARG A 24 1.04 8.24 2.78
CA ARG A 24 1.61 8.61 1.49
C ARG A 24 2.46 7.44 1.01
N VAL A 25 2.12 6.94 -0.17
CA VAL A 25 2.79 5.79 -0.79
C VAL A 25 3.46 6.26 -2.06
N ARG A 26 4.77 6.03 -2.17
CA ARG A 26 5.50 6.23 -3.41
C ARG A 26 5.41 4.97 -4.24
N LEU A 27 4.87 5.08 -5.45
CA LEU A 27 4.75 3.94 -6.36
C LEU A 27 6.13 3.55 -6.88
N THR A 28 6.41 2.23 -6.95
CA THR A 28 7.71 1.70 -7.39
C THR A 28 7.70 1.20 -8.83
N GLU A 29 6.54 1.18 -9.48
CA GLU A 29 6.43 0.75 -10.88
C GLU A 29 7.10 1.74 -11.84
N LYS A 30 7.72 1.19 -12.89
CA LYS A 30 8.57 1.94 -13.85
C LYS A 30 7.88 3.13 -14.51
N ASP A 31 6.57 3.06 -14.71
CA ASP A 31 5.80 4.11 -15.38
C ASP A 31 5.41 5.26 -14.43
N TYR A 32 5.51 5.06 -13.11
CA TYR A 32 5.03 5.99 -12.07
C TYR A 32 6.05 6.24 -10.95
N HIS A 33 7.35 6.10 -11.24
CA HIS A 33 8.43 6.03 -10.25
C HIS A 33 8.54 7.24 -9.29
N ASP A 34 7.90 8.37 -9.61
CA ASP A 34 7.87 9.58 -8.78
C ASP A 34 6.43 10.02 -8.42
N HIS A 35 5.46 9.12 -8.57
CA HIS A 35 4.07 9.39 -8.22
C HIS A 35 3.82 8.99 -6.76
N GLU A 36 3.43 9.97 -5.96
CA GLU A 36 3.01 9.76 -4.57
C GLU A 36 1.50 9.79 -4.49
N VAL A 37 0.92 8.72 -3.95
CA VAL A 37 -0.53 8.58 -3.81
C VAL A 37 -0.94 8.61 -2.33
N LEU A 38 -2.10 9.19 -2.07
CA LEU A 38 -2.73 9.15 -0.76
C LEU A 38 -3.55 7.87 -0.63
N ALA A 39 -3.13 6.98 0.26
CA ALA A 39 -3.79 5.71 0.46
C ALA A 39 -4.33 5.53 1.88
N TYR A 40 -5.43 4.79 1.98
CA TYR A 40 -6.03 4.40 3.24
C TYR A 40 -6.06 2.88 3.39
N LEU A 41 -6.07 2.40 4.63
CA LEU A 41 -6.17 0.96 4.91
C LEU A 41 -7.50 0.39 4.43
N SER A 42 -7.45 -0.77 3.78
CA SER A 42 -8.66 -1.56 3.51
C SER A 42 -9.34 -1.98 4.81
N GLY A 43 -10.65 -2.19 4.77
CA GLY A 43 -11.41 -2.69 5.91
C GLY A 43 -10.89 -4.03 6.43
N ARG A 44 -10.39 -4.89 5.53
CA ARG A 44 -9.76 -6.18 5.88
C ARG A 44 -8.51 -5.95 6.75
N MET A 45 -7.62 -5.05 6.34
CA MET A 45 -6.42 -4.75 7.12
C MET A 45 -6.73 -4.17 8.49
N ARG A 46 -7.75 -3.31 8.59
CA ARG A 46 -8.24 -2.79 9.88
C ARG A 46 -8.78 -3.90 10.77
N LYS A 47 -9.58 -4.83 10.22
CA LYS A 47 -10.13 -5.99 10.94
C LYS A 47 -9.04 -6.90 11.53
N TYR A 48 -7.94 -7.08 10.80
CA TYR A 48 -6.80 -7.90 11.25
C TYR A 48 -5.71 -7.10 11.98
N TYR A 49 -5.99 -5.86 12.38
CA TYR A 49 -5.06 -4.99 13.11
C TYR A 49 -3.67 -4.88 12.45
N ILE A 50 -3.63 -4.89 11.10
CA ILE A 50 -2.37 -4.75 10.37
C ILE A 50 -1.84 -3.33 10.57
N ARG A 51 -0.70 -3.23 11.23
CA ARG A 51 0.03 -1.97 11.42
C ARG A 51 0.91 -1.69 10.20
N ILE A 52 0.98 -0.44 9.79
CA ILE A 52 1.84 0.05 8.71
C ILE A 52 2.81 1.06 9.30
N LEU A 53 4.07 0.96 8.91
CA LEU A 53 5.16 1.83 9.30
C LEU A 53 5.81 2.46 8.06
N LEU A 54 6.61 3.49 8.29
CA LEU A 54 7.44 4.10 7.25
C LEU A 54 8.42 3.07 6.68
N GLY A 55 8.58 3.07 5.36
CA GLY A 55 9.45 2.13 4.64
C GLY A 55 8.88 0.72 4.44
N ASP A 56 7.62 0.48 4.80
CA ASP A 56 6.95 -0.78 4.47
C ASP A 56 6.64 -0.86 2.97
N HIS A 57 6.86 -2.04 2.40
CA HIS A 57 6.38 -2.37 1.06
C HIS A 57 4.91 -2.78 1.13
N VAL A 58 4.09 -2.14 0.31
CA VAL A 58 2.65 -2.32 0.31
C VAL A 58 2.12 -2.46 -1.11
N ARG A 59 0.98 -3.13 -1.22
CA ARG A 59 0.20 -3.19 -2.47
C ARG A 59 -1.03 -2.30 -2.34
N VAL A 60 -1.20 -1.43 -3.32
CA VAL A 60 -2.25 -0.43 -3.36
C VAL A 60 -3.17 -0.71 -4.54
N GLU A 61 -4.48 -0.74 -4.27
CA GLU A 61 -5.52 -0.76 -5.29
C GLU A 61 -5.98 0.65 -5.59
N MET A 62 -6.01 1.02 -6.86
CA MET A 62 -6.41 2.32 -7.34
C MET A 62 -7.54 2.18 -8.35
N SER A 63 -8.37 3.22 -8.40
CA SER A 63 -9.40 3.31 -9.43
C SER A 63 -8.77 3.88 -10.70
N PRO A 64 -9.08 3.35 -11.89
CA PRO A 64 -8.61 3.92 -13.16
C PRO A 64 -9.13 5.34 -13.39
N TYR A 65 -10.17 5.75 -12.65
CA TYR A 65 -10.73 7.10 -12.69
C TYR A 65 -10.00 8.10 -11.78
N ASP A 66 -9.26 7.62 -10.77
CA ASP A 66 -8.52 8.48 -9.85
C ASP A 66 -7.21 7.80 -9.44
N LEU A 67 -6.13 8.25 -10.09
CA LEU A 67 -4.78 7.77 -9.84
C LEU A 67 -4.09 8.48 -8.65
N THR A 68 -4.75 9.43 -7.98
CA THR A 68 -4.16 10.16 -6.84
C THR A 68 -4.49 9.49 -5.49
N ARG A 69 -5.52 8.64 -5.48
CA ARG A 69 -6.03 7.98 -4.28
C ARG A 69 -6.01 6.47 -4.42
N GLY A 70 -5.55 5.81 -3.36
CA GLY A 70 -5.41 4.36 -3.32
C GLY A 70 -5.99 3.71 -2.07
N ARG A 71 -6.13 2.41 -2.12
CA ARG A 71 -6.49 1.56 -0.99
C ARG A 71 -5.40 0.54 -0.75
N ILE A 72 -4.81 0.55 0.44
CA ILE A 72 -3.81 -0.44 0.83
C ILE A 72 -4.55 -1.76 1.09
N VAL A 73 -4.23 -2.78 0.31
CA VAL A 73 -4.85 -4.11 0.42
C VAL A 73 -3.92 -5.15 1.03
N TYR A 74 -2.61 -4.93 0.93
CA TYR A 74 -1.60 -5.86 1.41
C TYR A 74 -0.34 -5.13 1.88
N ARG A 75 0.29 -5.67 2.93
CA ARG A 75 1.62 -5.28 3.38
C ARG A 75 2.54 -6.48 3.16
N ALA A 76 3.59 -6.31 2.37
CA ALA A 76 4.58 -7.34 2.21
C ALA A 76 5.35 -7.51 3.53
N LYS A 77 5.48 -8.76 3.99
CA LYS A 77 6.44 -9.06 5.05
C LYS A 77 7.82 -8.91 4.43
N LYS A 78 8.69 -8.11 5.07
CA LYS A 78 10.12 -8.25 4.82
C LYS A 78 10.47 -9.72 5.05
N PRO A 79 11.22 -10.39 4.15
CA PRO A 79 11.77 -11.69 4.47
C PRO A 79 12.53 -11.49 5.78
N ASN A 80 12.01 -12.10 6.84
CA ASN A 80 12.65 -12.03 8.14
C ASN A 80 14.06 -12.61 7.96
N GLU A 81 15.10 -11.81 8.21
CA GLU A 81 16.47 -12.29 8.47
C GLU A 81 16.53 -13.03 9.83
N ILE A 82 15.66 -14.02 10.01
CA ILE A 82 15.77 -15.00 11.10
C ILE A 82 16.38 -16.24 10.46
N GLY A 83 17.60 -16.66 10.72
CA GLY A 83 18.72 -16.22 11.55
C GLY A 83 19.87 -17.21 11.24
N PRO A 84 21.12 -17.00 11.67
CA PRO A 84 22.19 -17.95 11.38
C PRO A 84 21.81 -19.32 11.97
N GLU A 85 21.86 -20.33 11.11
CA GLU A 85 21.87 -21.73 11.54
C GLU A 85 23.22 -21.97 12.22
N GLU A 86 23.28 -21.84 13.54
CA GLU A 86 24.34 -22.41 14.39
C GLU A 86 23.72 -23.23 15.53
#